data_AF-A0A0F9I5F7-F1
#
_entry.id   AF-A0A0F9I5F7-F1
#
_cell.length_a   1.000
_cell.length_b   1.000
_cell.length_c   1.000
_cell.angle_alpha   90.00
_cell.angle_beta   90.00
_cell.angle_gamma   90.00
#
_symmetry.space_group_name_H-M   'P 1'
#
loop_
_entity.id
_entity.type
_entity.pdbx_description
1 polymer ?
#
loop_
_entity_poly.entity_id
_entity_poly.type
_entity_poly.pdbx_seq_one_letter_code
_entity_poly.pdbx_strand_id
1 'polypeptide(L)'
;VTRVTMRRYTDAGIAASIARGDPFDKAGAYAIQDARLGPVAAYQGCYCNVVGLPLWTAARLLGRAGLDITHITTTDLLPQCGNCTLR
;
A
#
# COMPACT_ATOMS: atom_id res chain seq x y z
N VAL A 1 -5.22 10.80 -1.20
CA VAL A 1 -6.25 9.76 -0.99
C VAL A 1 -6.07 8.68 -2.04
N THR A 2 -6.19 7.39 -1.67
CA THR A 2 -6.16 6.26 -2.60
C THR A 2 -7.47 5.49 -2.48
N ARG A 3 -8.12 5.17 -3.60
CA ARG A 3 -9.32 4.31 -3.63
C ARG A 3 -8.91 2.86 -3.86
N VAL A 4 -9.48 1.93 -3.10
CA VAL A 4 -9.21 0.49 -3.19
C VAL A 4 -10.50 -0.25 -3.53
N THR A 5 -10.45 -1.08 -4.55
CA THR A 5 -11.54 -1.99 -4.94
C THR A 5 -11.23 -3.38 -4.42
N MET A 6 -12.05 -3.86 -3.51
CA MET A 6 -11.92 -5.21 -2.94
C MET A 6 -12.36 -6.27 -3.96
N ARG A 7 -11.62 -7.38 -4.03
CA ARG A 7 -12.01 -8.57 -4.78
C ARG A 7 -13.19 -9.25 -4.07
N ARG A 8 -13.98 -10.04 -4.80
CA ARG A 8 -14.96 -10.96 -4.19
C ARG A 8 -14.24 -12.12 -3.53
N TYR A 9 -14.51 -12.37 -2.25
CA TYR A 9 -13.95 -13.50 -1.49
C TYR A 9 -15.02 -14.55 -1.23
N THR A 10 -14.57 -15.76 -0.90
CA THR A 10 -15.42 -16.79 -0.30
C THR A 10 -15.30 -16.72 1.22
N ASP A 11 -16.33 -17.18 1.94
CA ASP A 11 -16.31 -17.27 3.40
C ASP A 11 -15.13 -18.13 3.89
N ALA A 12 -14.80 -19.20 3.17
CA ALA A 12 -13.64 -20.03 3.45
C ALA A 12 -12.32 -19.24 3.37
N GLY A 13 -12.17 -18.34 2.39
CA GLY A 13 -11.00 -17.48 2.28
C GLY A 13 -10.88 -16.47 3.42
N ILE A 14 -12.01 -15.90 3.84
CA ILE A 14 -12.08 -14.98 4.99
C ILE A 14 -11.73 -15.73 6.29
N ALA A 15 -12.35 -16.89 6.54
CA ALA A 15 -12.08 -17.73 7.70
C ALA A 15 -10.60 -18.14 7.78
N ALA A 16 -10.00 -18.50 6.65
CA ALA A 16 -8.58 -18.82 6.58
C ALA A 16 -7.67 -17.61 6.88
N SER A 17 -8.07 -16.39 6.51
CA SER A 17 -7.33 -15.17 6.88
C SER A 17 -7.43 -14.87 8.37
N ILE A 18 -8.63 -14.98 8.94
CA ILE A 18 -8.88 -14.80 10.38
C ILE A 18 -8.07 -15.80 11.20
N ALA A 19 -8.07 -17.08 10.81
CA ALA A 19 -7.34 -18.13 11.52
C ALA A 19 -5.81 -17.91 11.53
N ARG A 20 -5.26 -17.20 10.54
CA ARG A 20 -3.83 -16.82 10.52
C ARG A 20 -3.51 -15.62 11.40
N GLY A 21 -4.51 -14.85 11.80
CA GLY A 21 -4.32 -13.63 12.58
C GLY A 21 -4.02 -12.37 11.76
N ASP A 22 -3.89 -12.49 10.43
CA ASP A 22 -3.60 -11.40 9.50
C ASP A 22 -4.47 -10.12 9.63
N PRO A 23 -5.78 -10.19 9.96
CA PRO A 23 -6.61 -9.00 9.98
C PRO A 23 -6.54 -8.18 11.27
N PHE A 24 -6.06 -8.74 12.39
CA PHE A 24 -6.29 -8.15 13.72
C PHE A 24 -5.45 -6.91 14.02
N ASP A 25 -4.34 -6.73 13.31
CA ASP A 25 -3.46 -5.56 13.43
C ASP A 25 -3.63 -4.55 12.27
N LYS A 26 -4.66 -4.73 11.43
CA LYS A 26 -4.88 -3.91 10.23
C LYS A 26 -6.22 -3.18 10.28
N ALA A 27 -6.17 -1.87 10.08
CA ALA A 27 -7.39 -1.09 9.85
C ALA A 27 -8.14 -1.65 8.62
N GLY A 28 -9.44 -1.94 8.80
CA GLY A 28 -10.26 -2.55 7.75
C GLY A 28 -10.03 -4.05 7.56
N ALA A 29 -9.29 -4.72 8.46
CA ALA A 29 -9.10 -6.17 8.48
C ALA A 29 -8.51 -6.77 7.17
N TYR A 30 -7.66 -6.01 6.47
CA TYR A 30 -6.94 -6.50 5.29
C TYR A 30 -5.56 -5.87 5.16
N ALA A 31 -4.67 -6.54 4.45
CA ALA A 31 -3.42 -5.97 3.96
C ALA A 31 -3.35 -6.12 2.43
N ILE A 32 -3.07 -5.03 1.71
CA ILE A 32 -2.87 -5.10 0.24
C ILE A 32 -1.67 -5.98 -0.14
N GLN A 33 -0.76 -6.23 0.81
CA GLN A 33 0.40 -7.12 0.68
C GLN A 33 0.07 -8.61 0.93
N ASP A 34 -1.14 -8.94 1.40
CA ASP A 34 -1.53 -10.33 1.66
C ASP A 34 -1.72 -11.08 0.33
N ALA A 35 -0.70 -11.87 -0.05
CA ALA A 35 -0.71 -12.70 -1.24
C ALA A 35 -1.60 -13.94 -1.12
N ARG A 36 -1.95 -14.38 0.10
CA ARG A 36 -2.77 -15.57 0.33
C ARG A 36 -4.25 -15.25 0.18
N LEU A 37 -4.72 -14.19 0.85
CA LEU A 37 -6.09 -13.72 0.65
C LEU A 37 -6.23 -12.97 -0.69
N GLY A 38 -5.20 -12.24 -1.12
CA GLY A 38 -5.25 -11.40 -2.32
C GLY A 38 -6.47 -10.46 -2.27
N PRO A 39 -6.55 -9.56 -1.27
CA PRO A 39 -7.79 -8.85 -1.01
C PRO A 39 -8.14 -7.85 -2.12
N VAL A 40 -7.16 -7.23 -2.77
CA VAL A 40 -7.42 -6.08 -3.65
C VAL A 40 -7.55 -6.53 -5.11
N ALA A 41 -8.67 -6.16 -5.76
CA ALA A 41 -8.86 -6.36 -7.20
C ALA A 41 -8.22 -5.23 -8.02
N ALA A 42 -8.33 -3.99 -7.55
CA ALA A 42 -7.73 -2.81 -8.17
C ALA A 42 -7.54 -1.69 -7.14
N TYR A 43 -6.67 -0.73 -7.44
CA TYR A 43 -6.57 0.51 -6.68
C TYR A 43 -6.31 1.69 -7.63
N GLN A 44 -6.74 2.87 -7.21
CA GLN A 44 -6.57 4.12 -7.95
C GLN A 44 -5.91 5.14 -7.02
N GLY A 45 -4.64 5.46 -7.28
CA GLY A 45 -3.82 6.35 -6.46
C GLY A 45 -2.44 5.78 -6.19
N CYS A 46 -1.99 5.86 -4.94
CA CYS A 46 -0.66 5.42 -4.51
C CYS A 46 -0.77 4.12 -3.69
N TYR A 47 -0.05 3.08 -4.13
CA TYR A 47 0.08 1.82 -3.40
C TYR A 47 0.66 2.02 -2.00
N CYS A 48 1.76 2.77 -1.89
CA CYS A 48 2.44 3.00 -0.61
C CYS A 48 1.56 3.78 0.38
N ASN A 49 0.63 4.60 -0.11
CA ASN A 49 -0.38 5.22 0.74
C ASN A 49 -1.32 4.19 1.39
N VAL A 50 -1.65 3.10 0.69
CA VAL A 50 -2.47 2.00 1.25
C VAL A 50 -1.67 1.19 2.27
N VAL A 51 -0.36 1.00 2.01
CA VAL A 51 0.56 0.35 2.97
C VAL A 51 0.73 1.19 4.24
N GLY A 52 0.68 2.53 4.13
CA GLY A 52 0.65 3.44 5.27
C GLY A 52 1.53 4.69 5.13
N LEU A 53 2.40 4.77 4.11
CA LEU A 53 3.24 5.95 3.88
C LEU A 53 3.39 6.23 2.36
N PRO A 54 2.81 7.33 1.83
CA PRO A 54 2.99 7.71 0.44
C PRO A 54 4.42 8.23 0.18
N LEU A 55 5.34 7.34 -0.20
CA LEU A 55 6.78 7.63 -0.31
C LEU A 55 7.13 8.89 -1.13
N TRP A 56 6.52 9.09 -2.30
CA TRP A 56 6.75 10.31 -3.09
C TRP A 56 6.29 11.59 -2.39
N THR A 57 5.16 11.53 -1.69
CA THR A 57 4.68 12.67 -0.89
C THR A 57 5.58 12.92 0.31
N ALA A 58 6.02 11.87 1.00
CA ALA A 58 6.96 11.96 2.11
C ALA A 58 8.29 12.58 1.66
N ALA A 59 8.90 12.08 0.58
CA ALA A 59 10.13 12.63 0.01
C ALA A 59 9.99 14.13 -0.29
N ARG A 60 8.91 14.53 -0.97
CA ARG A 60 8.65 15.95 -1.28
C ARG A 60 8.48 16.81 -0.02
N LEU A 61 7.84 16.29 1.03
CA LEU A 61 7.69 17.00 2.31
C LEU A 61 9.02 17.12 3.06
N LEU A 62 9.85 16.08 3.05
CA LEU A 62 11.20 16.11 3.61
C LEU A 62 12.09 17.14 2.90
N GLY A 63 12.01 17.20 1.56
CA GLY A 63 12.70 18.23 0.77
C GLY A 63 12.25 19.65 1.15
N ARG A 64 10.95 19.86 1.37
CA ARG A 64 10.41 21.15 1.86
C ARG A 64 10.85 21.48 3.29
N ALA A 65 11.19 20.47 4.09
CA ALA A 65 11.74 20.65 5.43
C ALA A 65 13.26 20.92 5.43
N GLY A 66 13.90 21.00 4.25
CA GLY A 66 15.33 21.31 4.11
C GLY A 66 16.25 20.10 4.12
N LEU A 67 15.72 18.87 4.03
CA LEU A 67 16.52 17.66 3.89
C LEU A 67 16.89 17.43 2.41
N ASP A 68 18.14 17.06 2.15
CA ASP A 68 18.56 16.67 0.81
C ASP A 68 17.98 15.31 0.42
N ILE A 69 17.10 15.31 -0.57
CA ILE A 69 16.42 14.14 -1.13
C ILE A 69 16.68 13.98 -2.63
N THR A 70 17.61 14.74 -3.21
CA THR A 70 17.89 14.77 -4.65
C THR A 70 18.40 13.43 -5.19
N HIS A 71 18.91 12.58 -4.29
CA HIS A 71 19.42 11.26 -4.60
C HIS A 71 18.36 10.15 -4.60
N ILE A 72 17.11 10.42 -4.19
CA ILE A 72 16.07 9.39 -4.18
C ILE A 72 15.58 9.13 -5.61
N THR A 73 15.79 7.91 -6.07
CA THR A 73 15.35 7.44 -7.39
C THR A 73 14.27 6.36 -7.24
N THR A 74 13.60 6.00 -8.34
CA THR A 74 12.61 4.92 -8.33
C THR A 74 13.17 3.57 -7.92
N THR A 75 14.47 3.34 -8.12
CA THR A 75 15.16 2.10 -7.72
C THR A 75 15.37 2.00 -6.21
N ASP A 76 15.32 3.12 -5.49
CA ASP A 76 15.42 3.15 -4.02
C ASP A 76 14.06 2.92 -3.35
N LEU A 77 12.98 2.89 -4.12
CA LEU A 77 11.61 2.79 -3.64
C LEU A 77 10.99 1.42 -3.96
N LEU A 78 9.81 1.17 -3.37
CA LEU A 78 9.02 -0.01 -3.72
C LEU A 78 8.71 -0.05 -5.22
N PRO A 79 8.67 -1.23 -5.87
CA PRO A 79 8.44 -1.34 -7.32
C PRO A 79 7.18 -0.60 -7.81
N GLN A 80 6.14 -0.54 -6.99
CA GLN A 80 4.88 0.15 -7.28
C GLN A 80 5.04 1.68 -7.39
N CYS A 81 6.15 2.24 -6.89
CA CYS A 81 6.46 3.67 -7.03
C CYS A 81 6.83 4.07 -8.46
N GLY A 82 7.26 3.13 -9.31
CA GLY A 82 7.64 3.42 -10.70
C GLY A 82 6.49 4.01 -11.54
N ASN A 83 5.27 3.52 -11.30
CA ASN A 83 4.04 3.93 -12.00
C ASN A 83 3.04 4.63 -11.05
N CYS A 84 3.53 5.17 -9.93
CA CYS A 84 2.67 5.80 -8.93
C CYS A 84 2.19 7.18 -9.40
N THR A 85 0.89 7.45 -9.21
CA THR A 85 0.25 8.74 -9.54
C THR A 85 0.78 9.94 -8.74
N LEU A 86 1.56 9.69 -7.68
CA LEU A 86 2.18 10.73 -6.85
C LEU A 86 3.66 10.96 -7.16
N ARG A 87 4.23 10.22 -8.11
CA ARG A 87 5.57 10.50 -8.65
C ARG A 87 5.57 11.86 -9.35
#